data_AF-A0A7J4CRU6-F1
#
_entry.id   AF-A0A7J4CRU6-F1
#
_cell.length_a   1.000
_cell.length_b   1.000
_cell.length_c   1.000
_cell.angle_alpha   90.00
_cell.angle_beta   90.00
_cell.angle_gamma   90.00
#
_symmetry.space_group_name_H-M   'P 1'
#
loop_
_entity.id
_entity.type
_entity.pdbx_description
1 polymer ?
#
loop_
_entity_poly.entity_id
_entity_poly.type
_entity_poly.pdbx_seq_one_letter_code
_entity_poly.pdbx_strand_id
1 'polypeptide(L)'
;MKKIGEFIYPWGNGHYSRMMKLDEVLPKYLTEEYEMFYFSKGDVYKKLLKKFPDRKKNIYEILMPTPIDGKSGPSVSLSVLNMFFPVGANQSLVNQVKN
;
A
#
# COMPACT_ATOMS: atom_id res chain seq x y z
N MET A 1 -0.33 14.86 -19.50
CA MET A 1 -0.86 13.71 -18.76
C MET A 1 -0.50 13.85 -17.28
N LYS A 2 -1.49 14.03 -16.41
CA LYS A 2 -1.29 14.12 -14.96
C LYS A 2 -1.03 12.71 -14.40
N LYS A 3 -0.21 12.60 -13.36
CA LYS A 3 0.01 11.33 -12.65
C LYS A 3 -0.46 11.49 -11.21
N ILE A 4 -1.28 10.57 -10.74
CA ILE A 4 -1.86 10.63 -9.40
C ILE A 4 -1.48 9.33 -8.69
N GLY A 5 -0.93 9.47 -7.48
CA GLY A 5 -0.54 8.35 -6.63
C GLY A 5 -1.48 8.22 -5.43
N GLU A 6 -2.12 7.06 -5.29
CA GLU A 6 -2.95 6.72 -4.14
C GLU A 6 -2.20 5.81 -3.16
N PHE A 7 -1.99 6.32 -1.96
CA PHE A 7 -1.42 5.56 -0.85
C PHE A 7 -2.56 4.99 0.00
N ILE A 8 -2.83 3.70 -0.15
CA ILE A 8 -3.95 3.03 0.50
C ILE A 8 -3.44 2.18 1.66
N TYR A 9 -3.68 2.64 2.88
CA TYR A 9 -3.30 1.91 4.08
C TYR A 9 -4.03 0.56 4.19
N PRO A 10 -3.34 -0.53 4.55
CA PRO A 10 -3.94 -1.87 4.71
C PRO A 10 -4.72 -2.03 6.03
N TRP A 11 -5.06 -0.93 6.70
CA TRP A 11 -5.61 -0.90 8.07
C TRP A 11 -7.13 -1.10 8.07
N GLY A 12 -7.57 -2.25 7.57
CA GLY A 12 -8.97 -2.57 7.38
C GLY A 12 -9.53 -2.11 6.04
N ASN A 13 -10.74 -2.61 5.72
CA ASN A 13 -11.33 -2.44 4.39
C ASN A 13 -11.87 -1.02 4.11
N GLY A 14 -11.97 -0.17 5.15
CA GLY A 14 -12.48 1.19 5.05
C GLY A 14 -11.62 2.08 4.14
N HIS A 15 -10.29 2.01 4.28
CA HIS A 15 -9.38 2.77 3.41
C HIS A 15 -9.52 2.35 1.95
N TYR A 16 -9.49 1.05 1.68
CA TYR A 16 -9.68 0.52 0.33
C TYR A 16 -11.01 0.98 -0.29
N SER A 17 -12.13 0.77 0.41
CA SER A 17 -13.45 1.12 -0.13
C SER A 17 -13.62 2.61 -0.43
N ARG A 18 -13.09 3.50 0.41
CA ARG A 18 -13.13 4.95 0.17
C ARG A 18 -12.29 5.38 -1.03
N MET A 19 -11.09 4.84 -1.19
CA MET A 19 -10.23 5.14 -2.34
C MET A 19 -10.84 4.61 -3.65
N MET A 20 -11.43 3.41 -3.62
CA MET A 20 -12.18 2.90 -4.77
C MET A 20 -13.39 3.76 -5.12
N LYS A 21 -14.01 4.41 -4.12
CA LYS A 21 -15.10 5.35 -4.37
C LYS A 21 -14.60 6.66 -4.97
N LEU A 22 -13.40 7.10 -4.56
CA LEU A 22 -12.72 8.26 -5.14
C LEU A 22 -12.42 8.01 -6.64
N ASP A 23 -11.86 6.85 -6.98
CA ASP A 23 -11.62 6.44 -8.37
C ASP A 23 -12.88 6.55 -9.25
N GLU A 24 -14.05 6.16 -8.73
CA GLU A 24 -15.32 6.22 -9.48
C GLU A 24 -15.78 7.66 -9.74
N VAL A 25 -15.43 8.62 -8.89
CA VAL A 25 -15.89 10.01 -9.00
C VAL A 25 -14.88 10.93 -9.67
N LEU A 26 -13.58 10.60 -9.61
CA LEU A 26 -12.50 11.42 -10.19
C LEU A 26 -12.70 11.78 -11.67
N PRO A 27 -13.15 10.88 -12.57
CA PRO A 27 -13.39 11.23 -13.98
C PRO A 27 -14.39 12.38 -14.20
N LYS A 28 -15.26 12.67 -13.22
CA LYS A 28 -16.24 13.77 -13.31
C LYS A 28 -15.61 15.14 -13.09
N TYR A 29 -14.46 15.19 -12.43
CA TYR A 29 -13.78 16.43 -12.02
C TYR A 29 -12.44 16.63 -12.72
N LEU A 30 -11.77 15.55 -13.11
CA LEU A 30 -10.54 15.58 -13.87
C LEU A 30 -10.83 15.45 -15.37
N THR A 31 -10.99 16.59 -16.04
CA THR A 31 -11.29 16.66 -17.48
C THR A 31 -10.07 16.43 -18.38
N GLU A 32 -8.87 16.47 -17.82
CA GLU A 32 -7.61 16.18 -18.51
C GLU A 32 -7.24 14.69 -18.39
N GLU A 33 -6.45 14.17 -19.34
CA GLU A 33 -5.91 12.82 -19.23
C GLU A 33 -4.99 12.66 -18.01
N TYR A 34 -5.26 11.62 -17.22
CA TYR A 34 -4.46 11.25 -16.06
C TYR A 34 -4.21 9.75 -15.97
N GLU A 35 -3.10 9.39 -15.33
CA GLU A 35 -2.70 8.02 -15.04
C GLU A 35 -2.70 7.78 -13.53
N MET A 36 -3.39 6.71 -13.12
CA MET A 36 -3.47 6.30 -11.72
C MET A 36 -2.39 5.31 -11.34
N PHE A 37 -1.78 5.54 -10.19
CA PHE A 37 -0.81 4.69 -9.51
C PHE A 37 -1.32 4.35 -8.11
N TYR A 38 -1.21 3.08 -7.71
CA TYR A 38 -1.65 2.62 -6.40
C TYR A 38 -0.48 2.05 -5.62
N PHE A 39 -0.38 2.46 -4.36
CA PHE A 39 0.65 2.05 -3.43
C PHE A 39 -0.03 1.46 -2.20
N SER A 40 0.29 0.22 -1.85
CA SER A 40 -0.32 -0.48 -0.72
C SER A 40 0.57 -1.64 -0.28
N LYS A 41 0.13 -2.38 0.74
CA LYS A 41 0.74 -3.66 1.16
C LYS A 41 -0.33 -4.72 1.44
N GLY A 42 0.08 -5.98 1.51
CA GLY A 42 -0.73 -7.07 2.10
C GLY A 42 -2.06 -7.28 1.37
N ASP A 43 -3.16 -7.40 2.11
CA ASP A 43 -4.46 -7.76 1.54
C ASP A 43 -5.02 -6.69 0.59
N VAL A 44 -4.77 -5.41 0.87
CA VAL A 44 -5.21 -4.33 0.00
C VAL A 44 -4.42 -4.34 -1.31
N TYR A 45 -3.12 -4.61 -1.28
CA TYR A 45 -2.31 -4.79 -2.49
C TYR A 45 -2.86 -5.93 -3.37
N LYS A 46 -3.16 -7.09 -2.77
CA LYS A 46 -3.76 -8.23 -3.49
C LYS A 46 -5.12 -7.87 -4.10
N LYS A 47 -5.96 -7.12 -3.38
CA LYS A 47 -7.26 -6.64 -3.89
C LYS A 47 -7.10 -5.72 -5.10
N LEU A 48 -6.12 -4.82 -5.08
CA LEU A 48 -5.83 -3.92 -6.19
C LEU A 48 -5.38 -4.69 -7.44
N LEU A 49 -4.46 -5.65 -7.29
CA LEU A 49 -4.02 -6.52 -8.39
C LEU A 49 -5.18 -7.30 -9.02
N LYS A 50 -6.13 -7.75 -8.20
CA LYS A 50 -7.34 -8.46 -8.68
C LYS A 50 -8.31 -7.52 -9.38
N LYS A 51 -8.50 -6.30 -8.87
CA LYS A 51 -9.46 -5.33 -9.43
C LYS A 51 -8.98 -4.68 -10.72
N PHE A 52 -7.68 -4.44 -10.86
CA PHE A 52 -7.08 -3.79 -12.02
C PHE A 52 -6.01 -4.67 -12.69
N PRO A 53 -6.42 -5.82 -13.26
CA PRO A 53 -5.47 -6.80 -13.82
C PRO A 53 -4.63 -6.23 -14.98
N ASP A 54 -5.16 -5.25 -15.72
CA ASP A 54 -4.48 -4.62 -16.87
C ASP A 54 -3.54 -3.48 -16.47
N ARG A 55 -3.59 -3.04 -15.20
CA ARG A 55 -2.80 -1.92 -14.69
C ARG A 55 -1.77 -2.34 -13.64
N LYS A 56 -1.38 -3.62 -13.63
CA LYS A 56 -0.40 -4.18 -12.67
C LYS A 56 0.89 -3.37 -12.57
N LYS A 57 1.38 -2.85 -13.71
CA LYS A 57 2.57 -1.98 -13.76
C LYS A 57 2.45 -0.69 -12.94
N ASN A 58 1.24 -0.27 -12.59
CA ASN A 58 0.96 0.93 -11.81
C ASN A 58 0.59 0.60 -10.34
N ILE A 59 0.69 -0.67 -9.93
CA ILE A 59 0.34 -1.12 -8.58
C ILE A 59 1.61 -1.60 -7.89
N TYR A 60 2.01 -0.89 -6.84
CA TYR A 60 3.26 -1.13 -6.13
C TYR A 60 2.99 -1.64 -4.73
N GLU A 61 3.64 -2.76 -4.40
CA GLU A 61 3.77 -3.16 -3.00
C GLU A 61 4.87 -2.33 -2.35
N ILE A 62 4.51 -1.56 -1.33
CA ILE A 62 5.46 -0.71 -0.61
C ILE A 62 5.43 -1.02 0.88
N LEU A 63 6.53 -0.69 1.57
CA LEU A 63 6.48 -0.63 3.02
C LEU A 63 5.58 0.55 3.42
N MET A 64 4.53 0.24 4.16
CA MET A 64 3.71 1.26 4.81
C MET A 64 4.00 1.26 6.30
N PRO A 65 4.02 2.43 6.96
CA PRO A 65 4.09 2.45 8.40
C PRO A 65 2.94 1.62 8.96
N THR A 66 3.19 0.83 9.99
CA THR A 66 2.14 0.17 10.76
C THR A 66 1.39 1.26 11.54
N PRO A 67 0.05 1.24 11.64
CA PRO A 67 -0.61 2.25 12.45
C PRO A 67 -0.17 1.99 13.88
N ILE A 68 0.42 3.00 14.50
CA ILE A 68 0.53 3.04 15.95
C ILE A 68 -0.87 3.44 16.39
N ASP A 69 -1.77 2.48 16.50
CA ASP A 69 -3.13 2.67 17.01
C ASP A 69 -3.14 3.03 18.52
N GLY A 70 -1.96 3.32 19.10
CA GLY A 70 -1.73 3.77 20.47
C GLY A 70 -2.00 2.69 21.52
N LYS A 71 -2.64 1.57 21.14
CA LYS A 71 -3.00 0.47 22.04
C LYS A 71 -1.98 -0.67 22.00
N SER A 72 -1.34 -0.92 20.86
CA SER A 72 -0.35 -1.98 20.74
C SER A 72 0.72 -1.60 19.72
N GLY A 73 1.91 -1.27 20.22
CA GLY A 73 3.07 -1.03 19.38
C GLY A 73 3.60 -2.32 18.73
N PRO A 74 4.51 -2.22 17.76
CA PRO A 74 5.20 -3.38 17.22
C PRO A 74 5.94 -4.12 18.34
N SER A 75 5.94 -5.46 18.28
CA SER A 75 6.69 -6.28 19.23
C SER A 75 8.19 -5.98 19.12
N VAL A 76 8.79 -5.50 20.20
CA VAL A 76 10.22 -5.15 20.26
C VAL A 76 11.09 -6.34 19.88
N SER A 77 10.77 -7.54 20.38
CA SER A 77 11.56 -8.75 20.09
C SER A 77 11.48 -9.13 18.61
N LEU A 78 10.29 -9.07 18.00
CA LEU A 78 10.12 -9.33 16.57
C LEU A 78 10.79 -8.25 15.71
N SER A 79 10.77 -6.99 16.16
CA SER A 79 11.46 -5.90 15.47
C SER A 79 12.98 -6.06 15.48
N VAL A 80 13.57 -6.47 16.61
CA VAL A 80 15.01 -6.76 16.70
C VAL A 80 15.37 -7.96 15.81
N LEU A 81 14.57 -9.03 15.85
CA LEU A 81 14.77 -10.19 14.97
C LEU A 81 14.67 -9.80 13.48
N ASN A 82 13.73 -8.92 13.14
CA ASN A 82 13.54 -8.48 11.76
C ASN A 82 14.68 -7.62 11.21
N MET A 83 15.60 -7.13 12.05
CA MET A 83 16.76 -6.38 11.60
C MET A 83 17.59 -7.19 10.58
N PHE A 84 17.80 -8.48 10.87
CA PHE A 84 18.64 -9.36 10.04
C PHE A 84 17.87 -10.49 9.35
N PHE A 85 16.73 -10.92 9.89
CA PHE A 85 15.95 -12.05 9.37
C PHE A 85 14.55 -11.61 8.88
N PRO A 86 13.98 -12.25 7.86
CA PRO A 86 12.58 -12.01 7.51
C PRO A 86 11.65 -12.47 8.64
N VAL A 87 10.60 -11.70 8.92
CA VAL A 87 9.58 -12.02 9.94
C VAL A 87 8.19 -11.90 9.33
N GLY A 88 7.47 -13.02 9.27
CA GLY A 88 6.19 -13.10 8.56
C GLY A 88 6.35 -12.78 7.07
N ALA A 89 5.56 -11.84 6.56
CA ALA A 89 5.65 -11.37 5.17
C ALA A 89 6.65 -10.21 4.97
N ASN A 90 7.40 -9.81 6.01
CA ASN A 90 8.35 -8.70 5.92
C ASN A 90 9.76 -9.22 5.63
N GLN A 91 10.42 -8.66 4.61
CA GLN A 91 11.86 -8.85 4.40
C GLN A 91 12.65 -8.30 5.59
N SER A 92 13.92 -8.70 5.75
CA SER A 92 14.76 -8.12 6.80
C SER A 92 15.04 -6.64 6.54
N LEU A 93 15.17 -5.84 7.59
CA LEU A 93 15.40 -4.40 7.48
C LEU A 93 16.64 -4.10 6.65
N VAL A 94 17.75 -4.81 6.91
CA VAL A 94 19.00 -4.67 6.15
C VAL A 94 18.80 -4.89 4.65
N ASN A 95 17.95 -5.83 4.25
CA ASN A 95 17.68 -6.09 2.83
C ASN A 95 16.69 -5.09 2.23
N GLN A 96 15.84 -4.45 3.03
CA GLN A 96 14.95 -3.38 2.56
C GLN A 96 15.69 -2.07 2.28
N VAL A 97 16.79 -1.80 3.01
CA VAL A 97 17.59 -0.57 2.85
C VAL A 97 18.81 -0.76 1.95
N LYS A 98 19.12 -2.00 1.56
CA LYS A 98 20.15 -2.27 0.55
C LYS A 98 19.55 -1.98 -0.83
N ASN A 99 20.16 -1.01 -1.53
CA ASN A 99 19.87 -0.67 -2.92
C ASN A 99 20.00 -1.88 -3.85
#